data_AF-A0A2A2CYD2-F1
#
_entry.id   AF-A0A2A2CYD2-F1
#
_cell.length_a   1.000
_cell.length_b   1.000
_cell.length_c   1.000
_cell.angle_alpha   90.00
_cell.angle_beta   90.00
_cell.angle_gamma   90.00
#
_symmetry.space_group_name_H-M   'P 1'
#
loop_
_entity.id
_entity.type
_entity.pdbx_description
1 polymer ?
#
loop_
_entity_poly.entity_id
_entity_poly.type
_entity_poly.pdbx_seq_one_letter_code
_entity_poly.pdbx_strand_id
1 'polypeptide(L)'
;MDVLALLEAASLLPPHGTPTDNTLTADDLWDYLAHDQWEIALTLLEELRGTDPLPTGFWKSMAEAAEELRLERSRAWCWWRWGETRSGVLRAELTLRPAAETGRLLPVLGAGVLRPLWNVGNRAPDGGISLNIASLWVENALELPPGGTALVRLLPLTPSQWRHVAPGDVLTMHESAPVAGTATVLEVGPPVEPPLPAAGEGPR
;
A
#
# COMPACT_ATOMS: atom_id res chain seq x y z
N MET A 1 12.10 17.16 10.14
CA MET A 1 11.70 17.49 8.75
C MET A 1 12.91 17.51 7.81
N ASP A 2 13.05 16.52 6.91
CA ASP A 2 14.05 16.59 5.82
C ASP A 2 13.45 17.32 4.61
N VAL A 3 13.52 18.64 4.66
CA VAL A 3 13.02 19.56 3.63
C VAL A 3 13.67 19.26 2.27
N LEU A 4 14.86 18.65 2.25
CA LEU A 4 15.59 18.33 1.02
C LEU A 4 14.89 17.24 0.20
N ALA A 5 14.36 16.20 0.84
CA ALA A 5 13.63 15.13 0.16
C ALA A 5 12.31 15.61 -0.45
N LEU A 6 11.63 16.54 0.23
CA LEU A 6 10.41 17.18 -0.27
C LEU A 6 10.70 18.14 -1.42
N LEU A 7 11.80 18.89 -1.34
CA LEU A 7 12.34 19.72 -2.42
C LEU A 7 12.73 18.88 -3.64
N GLU A 8 13.34 17.71 -3.44
CA GLU A 8 13.69 16.77 -4.51
C GLU A 8 12.43 16.19 -5.18
N ALA A 9 11.40 15.82 -4.43
CA ALA A 9 10.12 15.38 -5.00
C ALA A 9 9.40 16.52 -5.76
N ALA A 10 9.41 17.74 -5.22
CA ALA A 10 8.86 18.92 -5.90
C ALA A 10 9.64 19.26 -7.18
N SER A 11 10.94 18.92 -7.27
CA SER A 11 11.75 19.14 -8.47
C SER A 11 11.40 18.22 -9.65
N LEU A 12 10.64 17.14 -9.40
CA LEU A 12 10.13 16.24 -10.43
C LEU A 12 8.84 16.77 -11.09
N LEU A 13 8.24 17.81 -10.52
CA LEU A 13 7.08 18.49 -11.08
C LEU A 13 7.53 19.58 -12.08
N PRO A 14 6.77 19.82 -13.17
CA PRO A 14 7.03 20.99 -13.99
C PRO A 14 6.88 22.26 -13.14
N PRO A 15 7.81 23.23 -13.27
CA PRO A 15 7.78 24.45 -12.47
C PRO A 15 6.52 25.27 -12.71
N HIS A 16 5.97 25.25 -13.94
CA HIS A 16 4.73 25.93 -14.29
C HIS A 16 3.90 25.09 -15.27
N GLY A 17 2.59 25.01 -15.07
CA GLY A 17 1.66 24.34 -15.99
C GLY A 17 1.24 25.26 -17.15
N THR A 18 1.06 24.70 -18.34
CA THR A 18 0.29 25.40 -19.39
C THR A 18 -1.22 25.34 -19.07
N PRO A 19 -2.03 26.35 -19.42
CA PRO A 19 -3.37 26.58 -18.85
C PRO A 19 -4.46 25.53 -19.16
N THR A 20 -4.11 24.40 -19.76
CA THR A 20 -5.06 23.47 -20.39
C THR A 20 -5.05 22.06 -19.85
N ASP A 21 -4.23 21.70 -18.87
CA ASP A 21 -4.38 20.40 -18.21
C ASP A 21 -4.35 20.53 -16.69
N ASN A 22 -5.23 19.77 -16.04
CA ASN A 22 -5.42 19.61 -14.60
C ASN A 22 -4.21 18.92 -13.94
N THR A 23 -3.01 19.33 -14.35
CA THR A 23 -1.72 18.73 -14.03
C THR A 23 -1.18 19.43 -12.80
N LEU A 24 -0.93 18.65 -11.75
CA LEU A 24 -0.29 19.12 -10.52
C LEU A 24 1.10 19.72 -10.85
N THR A 25 1.37 20.94 -10.39
CA THR A 25 2.66 21.63 -10.56
C THR A 25 3.44 21.71 -9.25
N ALA A 26 4.74 22.05 -9.34
CA ALA A 26 5.58 22.30 -8.17
C ALA A 26 4.99 23.43 -7.32
N ASP A 27 4.50 24.50 -7.96
CA ASP A 27 3.93 25.68 -7.31
C ASP A 27 2.65 25.33 -6.53
N ASP A 28 1.78 24.47 -7.08
CA ASP A 28 0.57 24.01 -6.37
C ASP A 28 0.94 23.22 -5.10
N LEU A 29 1.92 22.33 -5.19
CA LEU A 29 2.42 21.57 -4.05
C LEU A 29 3.02 22.50 -2.98
N TRP A 30 3.79 23.52 -3.39
CA TRP A 30 4.33 24.54 -2.48
C TRP A 30 3.24 25.34 -1.78
N ASP A 31 2.16 25.67 -2.49
CA ASP A 31 1.04 26.41 -1.91
C ASP A 31 0.33 25.59 -0.82
N TYR A 32 0.12 24.28 -1.05
CA TYR A 32 -0.42 23.39 -0.02
C TYR A 32 0.49 23.27 1.21
N LEU A 33 1.79 23.13 0.99
CA LEU A 33 2.78 23.03 2.07
C LEU A 33 2.88 24.34 2.88
N ALA A 34 2.85 25.49 2.20
CA ALA A 34 2.88 26.81 2.84
C ALA A 34 1.64 27.10 3.69
N HIS A 35 0.51 26.47 3.36
CA HIS A 35 -0.77 26.61 4.08
C HIS A 35 -1.04 25.48 5.09
N ASP A 36 -0.02 24.69 5.46
CA ASP A 36 -0.12 23.58 6.41
C ASP A 36 -1.09 22.45 5.95
N GLN A 37 -1.36 22.37 4.64
CA GLN A 37 -2.24 21.38 4.01
C GLN A 37 -1.45 20.11 3.60
N TRP A 38 -0.69 19.58 4.55
CA TRP A 38 0.23 18.46 4.35
C TRP A 38 -0.45 17.17 3.84
N GLU A 39 -1.70 16.91 4.26
CA GLU A 39 -2.47 15.75 3.80
C GLU A 39 -2.80 15.83 2.31
N ILE A 40 -3.09 17.04 1.81
CA ILE A 40 -3.35 17.29 0.40
C ILE A 40 -2.04 17.20 -0.39
N ALA A 41 -0.96 17.83 0.09
CA ALA A 41 0.36 17.77 -0.54
C ALA A 41 0.88 16.33 -0.67
N LEU A 42 0.66 15.49 0.35
CA LEU A 42 1.01 14.08 0.34
C LEU A 42 0.16 13.26 -0.61
N THR A 43 -1.16 13.42 -0.57
CA THR A 43 -2.09 12.76 -1.50
C THR A 43 -1.72 13.07 -2.95
N LEU A 44 -1.36 14.32 -3.22
CA LEU A 44 -0.93 14.81 -4.53
C LEU A 44 0.42 14.23 -4.99
N LEU A 45 1.40 14.11 -4.09
CA LEU A 45 2.66 13.40 -4.35
C LEU A 45 2.48 11.89 -4.56
N GLU A 46 1.47 11.31 -3.92
CA GLU A 46 1.08 9.90 -4.11
C GLU A 46 0.37 9.66 -5.44
N GLU A 47 -0.34 10.67 -5.95
CA GLU A 47 -1.03 10.69 -7.25
C GLU A 47 -0.08 11.00 -8.42
N LEU A 48 1.03 11.71 -8.17
CA LEU A 48 2.03 12.04 -9.19
C LEU A 48 2.88 10.83 -9.58
N ARG A 49 2.31 9.88 -10.34
CA ARG A 49 3.10 8.80 -10.96
C ARG A 49 3.91 9.34 -12.14
N GLY A 50 5.19 9.62 -11.89
CA GLY A 50 6.23 9.68 -12.92
C GLY A 50 7.13 8.45 -12.83
N THR A 51 6.86 7.45 -13.68
CA THR A 51 7.67 6.29 -14.15
C THR A 51 8.54 5.45 -13.20
N ASP A 52 9.11 5.98 -12.11
CA ASP A 52 10.01 5.26 -11.21
C ASP A 52 9.53 5.28 -9.76
N PRO A 53 9.50 4.12 -9.09
CA PRO A 53 9.15 4.06 -7.68
C PRO A 53 10.19 4.75 -6.79
N LEU A 54 9.73 5.63 -5.91
CA LEU A 54 10.59 6.37 -4.97
C LEU A 54 11.35 5.43 -4.02
N PRO A 55 12.60 5.77 -3.64
CA PRO A 55 13.46 4.92 -2.82
C PRO A 55 12.93 4.74 -1.39
N THR A 56 13.36 3.66 -0.72
CA THR A 56 12.96 3.34 0.67
C THR A 56 13.30 4.44 1.67
N GLY A 57 14.44 5.12 1.51
CA GLY A 57 14.85 6.23 2.37
C GLY A 57 13.85 7.38 2.38
N PHE A 58 13.29 7.72 1.21
CA PHE A 58 12.28 8.77 1.07
C PHE A 58 11.03 8.48 1.91
N TRP A 59 10.43 7.30 1.73
CA TRP A 59 9.20 6.92 2.44
C TRP A 59 9.37 6.86 3.96
N LYS A 60 10.57 6.45 4.41
CA LYS A 60 10.90 6.45 5.84
C LYS A 60 10.93 7.87 6.41
N SER A 61 11.64 8.79 5.76
CA SER A 61 11.73 10.19 6.18
C SER A 61 10.35 10.87 6.20
N MET A 62 9.49 10.59 5.22
CA MET A 62 8.12 11.10 5.18
C MET A 62 7.25 10.56 6.32
N ALA A 63 7.41 9.29 6.68
CA ALA A 63 6.69 8.70 7.79
C ALA A 63 7.10 9.30 9.15
N GLU A 64 8.40 9.54 9.35
CA GLU A 64 8.94 10.20 10.55
C GLU A 64 8.47 11.65 10.65
N ALA A 65 8.42 12.38 9.53
CA ALA A 65 7.89 13.75 9.50
C ALA A 65 6.38 13.81 9.81
N ALA A 66 5.60 12.88 9.23
CA ALA A 66 4.16 12.80 9.51
C ALA A 66 3.87 12.48 10.98
N GLU A 67 4.73 11.70 11.64
CA GLU A 67 4.66 11.45 13.09
C GLU A 67 4.93 12.73 13.91
N GLU A 68 5.96 13.50 13.55
CA GLU A 68 6.29 14.76 14.22
C GLU A 68 5.13 15.78 14.13
N LEU A 69 4.42 15.77 12.99
CA LEU A 69 3.24 16.61 12.72
C LEU A 69 1.91 16.00 13.22
N ARG A 70 1.94 14.80 13.82
CA ARG A 70 0.74 14.07 14.30
C ARG A 70 -0.31 13.78 13.23
N LEU A 71 0.15 13.53 12.00
CA LEU A 71 -0.67 13.18 10.85
C LEU A 71 -0.74 11.65 10.71
N GLU A 72 -1.56 11.01 11.53
CA GLU A 72 -1.56 9.54 11.69
C GLU A 72 -1.87 8.76 10.39
N ARG A 73 -2.82 9.24 9.58
CA ARG A 73 -3.18 8.57 8.31
C ARG A 73 -2.03 8.65 7.30
N SER A 74 -1.44 9.84 7.14
CA SER A 74 -0.27 10.09 6.30
C SER A 74 0.93 9.24 6.74
N ARG A 75 1.19 9.18 8.05
CA ARG A 75 2.21 8.32 8.64
C ARG A 75 1.99 6.86 8.27
N ALA A 76 0.77 6.34 8.49
CA ALA A 76 0.43 4.95 8.20
C ALA A 76 0.63 4.62 6.72
N TRP A 77 0.26 5.55 5.83
CA TRP A 77 0.46 5.38 4.41
C TRP A 77 1.94 5.43 3.98
N CYS A 78 2.74 6.35 4.52
CA CYS A 78 4.17 6.40 4.22
C CYS A 78 4.87 5.10 4.64
N TRP A 79 4.52 4.55 5.81
CA TRP A 79 4.99 3.22 6.22
C TRP A 79 4.51 2.10 5.31
N TRP A 80 3.29 2.21 4.76
CA TRP A 80 2.77 1.27 3.77
C TRP A 80 3.62 1.26 2.49
N ARG A 81 3.85 2.45 1.91
CA ARG A 81 4.66 2.62 0.70
C ARG A 81 6.10 2.18 0.90
N TRP A 82 6.67 2.43 2.07
CA TRP A 82 7.97 1.88 2.47
C TRP A 82 7.97 0.33 2.42
N GLY A 83 6.92 -0.29 2.94
CA GLY A 83 6.73 -1.74 2.87
C GLY A 83 6.64 -2.26 1.44
N GLU A 84 5.84 -1.63 0.59
CA GLU A 84 5.68 -2.01 -0.82
C GLU A 84 7.00 -1.89 -1.61
N THR A 85 7.81 -0.89 -1.30
CA THR A 85 9.13 -0.70 -1.94
C THR A 85 10.05 -1.91 -1.69
N ARG A 86 9.91 -2.57 -0.52
CA ARG A 86 10.72 -3.73 -0.11
C ARG A 86 10.10 -5.09 -0.46
N SER A 87 8.78 -5.18 -0.46
CA SER A 87 8.05 -6.44 -0.63
C SER A 87 7.46 -6.62 -2.02
N GLY A 88 7.42 -5.55 -2.82
CA GLY A 88 6.65 -5.48 -4.06
C GLY A 88 5.25 -4.92 -3.83
N VAL A 89 4.61 -4.55 -4.93
CA VAL A 89 3.23 -4.03 -4.95
C VAL A 89 2.28 -5.18 -5.23
N LEU A 90 1.18 -5.27 -4.48
CA LEU A 90 0.08 -6.19 -4.75
C LEU A 90 -1.25 -5.44 -4.57
N ARG A 91 -1.92 -5.16 -5.68
CA ARG A 91 -3.24 -4.52 -5.70
C ARG A 91 -4.30 -5.52 -6.13
N ALA A 92 -5.45 -5.46 -5.47
CA ALA A 92 -6.58 -6.32 -5.75
C ALA A 92 -7.89 -5.56 -5.62
N GLU A 93 -8.94 -6.03 -6.28
CA GLU A 93 -10.32 -5.66 -5.96
C GLU A 93 -10.85 -6.66 -4.95
N LEU A 94 -11.23 -6.20 -3.75
CA LEU A 94 -11.77 -7.04 -2.69
C LEU A 94 -13.26 -6.80 -2.52
N THR A 95 -14.04 -7.88 -2.58
CA THR A 95 -15.44 -7.92 -2.16
C THR A 95 -15.56 -8.67 -0.83
N LEU A 96 -16.06 -7.97 0.19
CA LEU A 96 -16.40 -8.60 1.47
C LEU A 96 -17.74 -9.32 1.34
N ARG A 97 -17.88 -10.43 2.07
CA ARG A 97 -19.19 -11.07 2.19
C ARG A 97 -20.13 -10.24 3.07
N PRO A 98 -21.46 -10.36 2.88
CA PRO A 98 -22.42 -9.72 3.76
C PRO A 98 -22.27 -10.15 5.22
N ALA A 99 -22.66 -9.26 6.14
CA ALA A 99 -22.63 -9.52 7.57
C ALA A 99 -23.39 -10.80 7.97
N ALA A 100 -24.50 -11.10 7.29
CA ALA A 100 -25.31 -12.29 7.53
C ALA A 100 -24.57 -13.62 7.27
N GLU A 101 -23.54 -13.61 6.42
CA GLU A 101 -22.79 -14.82 6.05
C GLU A 101 -21.53 -15.04 6.89
N THR A 102 -20.99 -13.97 7.48
CA THR A 102 -19.68 -14.00 8.15
C THR A 102 -19.74 -13.61 9.62
N GLY A 103 -20.84 -13.00 10.06
CA GLY A 103 -20.96 -12.38 11.39
C GLY A 103 -20.17 -11.07 11.54
N ARG A 104 -19.47 -10.59 10.50
CA ARG A 104 -18.75 -9.31 10.55
C ARG A 104 -19.75 -8.15 10.56
N LEU A 105 -19.83 -7.45 11.69
CA LEU A 105 -20.69 -6.27 11.84
C LEU A 105 -19.95 -4.95 11.59
N LEU A 106 -18.65 -4.92 11.87
CA LEU A 106 -17.83 -3.72 11.76
C LEU A 106 -17.16 -3.64 10.38
N PRO A 107 -16.98 -2.45 9.81
CA PRO A 107 -16.25 -2.30 8.55
C PRO A 107 -14.76 -2.64 8.72
N VAL A 108 -14.05 -2.86 7.61
CA VAL A 108 -12.58 -2.88 7.58
C VAL A 108 -12.11 -1.44 7.52
N LEU A 109 -11.27 -1.02 8.47
CA LEU A 109 -10.66 0.31 8.43
C LEU A 109 -9.56 0.36 7.36
N GLY A 110 -9.54 1.44 6.57
CA GLY A 110 -8.68 1.56 5.39
C GLY A 110 -7.19 1.78 5.67
N ALA A 111 -6.80 2.06 6.91
CA ALA A 111 -5.45 2.52 7.27
C ALA A 111 -4.42 1.40 7.56
N GLY A 112 -4.50 0.25 6.88
CA GLY A 112 -3.45 -0.78 6.98
C GLY A 112 -3.41 -1.58 8.29
N VAL A 113 -4.38 -1.38 9.20
CA VAL A 113 -4.37 -1.95 10.56
C VAL A 113 -4.72 -3.44 10.55
N LEU A 114 -5.63 -3.85 9.67
CA LEU A 114 -6.11 -5.23 9.61
C LEU A 114 -5.06 -6.14 8.95
N ARG A 115 -4.84 -7.32 9.54
CA ARG A 115 -3.92 -8.36 9.03
C ARG A 115 -4.64 -9.71 8.88
N PRO A 116 -5.55 -9.86 7.91
CA PRO A 116 -6.30 -11.09 7.77
C PRO A 116 -5.42 -12.23 7.21
N LEU A 117 -5.97 -13.43 7.29
CA LEU A 117 -5.41 -14.63 6.68
C LEU A 117 -5.89 -14.77 5.24
N TRP A 118 -5.02 -15.24 4.35
CA TRP A 118 -5.29 -15.36 2.93
C TRP A 118 -4.96 -16.76 2.44
N ASN A 119 -5.90 -17.37 1.75
CA ASN A 119 -5.58 -18.50 0.88
C ASN A 119 -5.12 -17.93 -0.47
N VAL A 120 -3.85 -18.15 -0.78
CA VAL A 120 -3.21 -17.71 -2.03
C VAL A 120 -2.83 -18.90 -2.93
N GLY A 121 -3.40 -20.08 -2.66
CA GLY A 121 -3.10 -21.30 -3.42
C GLY A 121 -1.95 -22.15 -2.86
N ASN A 122 -1.25 -21.67 -1.83
CA ASN A 122 -0.22 -22.44 -1.13
C ASN A 122 -0.81 -23.67 -0.44
N ARG A 123 -0.02 -24.74 -0.39
CA ARG A 123 -0.37 -25.99 0.29
C ARG A 123 0.56 -26.23 1.48
N ALA A 124 -0.01 -26.71 2.58
CA ALA A 124 0.75 -27.18 3.73
C ALA A 124 1.39 -28.55 3.40
N PRO A 125 2.42 -29.00 4.16
CA PRO A 125 3.09 -30.28 3.90
C PRO A 125 2.17 -31.50 3.93
N ASP A 126 1.05 -31.41 4.64
CA ASP A 126 0.00 -32.43 4.73
C ASP A 126 -1.01 -32.38 3.55
N GLY A 127 -0.82 -31.47 2.59
CA GLY A 127 -1.72 -31.23 1.46
C GLY A 127 -2.90 -30.30 1.76
N GLY A 128 -3.03 -29.84 3.02
CA GLY A 128 -4.04 -28.87 3.44
C GLY A 128 -3.85 -27.49 2.82
N ILE A 129 -4.84 -26.62 2.99
CA ILE A 129 -4.72 -25.20 2.60
C ILE A 129 -3.73 -24.52 3.55
N SER A 130 -2.74 -23.82 3.00
CA SER A 130 -1.85 -22.96 3.79
C SER A 130 -2.35 -21.52 3.73
N LEU A 131 -2.71 -20.97 4.88
CA LEU A 131 -3.10 -19.57 5.01
C LEU A 131 -1.89 -18.69 5.28
N ASN A 132 -1.87 -17.50 4.66
CA ASN A 132 -0.75 -16.57 4.66
C ASN A 132 -1.25 -15.22 5.17
N ILE A 133 -0.42 -14.48 5.90
CA ILE A 133 -0.81 -13.19 6.48
C ILE A 133 -0.36 -12.07 5.54
N ALA A 134 -1.25 -11.11 5.29
CA ALA A 134 -0.92 -9.83 4.68
C ALA A 134 -1.68 -8.72 5.40
N SER A 135 -1.04 -7.57 5.60
CA SER A 135 -1.78 -6.36 5.98
C SER A 135 -2.67 -5.93 4.82
N LEU A 136 -3.77 -5.24 5.11
CA LEU A 136 -4.75 -4.77 4.13
C LEU A 136 -4.94 -3.26 4.26
N TRP A 137 -4.75 -2.53 3.16
CA TRP A 137 -5.08 -1.11 3.02
C TRP A 137 -6.22 -0.94 2.01
N VAL A 138 -7.24 -0.14 2.34
CA VAL A 138 -8.35 0.16 1.42
C VAL A 138 -8.02 1.45 0.68
N GLU A 139 -7.92 1.38 -0.65
CA GLU A 139 -7.64 2.56 -1.48
C GLU A 139 -8.87 3.48 -1.51
N ASN A 140 -8.63 4.80 -1.46
CA ASN A 140 -9.63 5.86 -1.68
C ASN A 140 -10.88 5.80 -0.78
N ALA A 141 -10.81 5.06 0.33
CA ALA A 141 -11.88 5.00 1.32
C ALA A 141 -11.31 4.97 2.75
N LEU A 142 -12.10 5.48 3.69
CA LEU A 142 -11.78 5.37 5.11
C LEU A 142 -12.09 3.97 5.65
N GLU A 143 -13.09 3.32 5.06
CA GLU A 143 -13.59 2.03 5.51
C GLU A 143 -14.26 1.24 4.39
N LEU A 144 -14.28 -0.08 4.53
CA LEU A 144 -14.96 -1.02 3.64
C LEU A 144 -16.03 -1.79 4.44
N PRO A 145 -17.33 -1.53 4.23
CA PRO A 145 -18.39 -2.19 4.98
C PRO A 145 -18.57 -3.66 4.57
N PRO A 146 -19.16 -4.51 5.44
CA PRO A 146 -19.56 -5.86 5.05
C PRO A 146 -20.46 -5.85 3.80
N GLY A 147 -20.20 -6.76 2.85
CA GLY A 147 -20.86 -6.77 1.54
C GLY A 147 -20.33 -5.75 0.53
N GLY A 148 -19.46 -4.83 0.95
CA GLY A 148 -18.87 -3.81 0.10
C GLY A 148 -17.77 -4.37 -0.82
N THR A 149 -17.45 -3.59 -1.86
CA THR A 149 -16.32 -3.84 -2.76
C THR A 149 -15.44 -2.61 -2.82
N ALA A 150 -14.13 -2.79 -2.76
CA ALA A 150 -13.17 -1.71 -2.92
C ALA A 150 -11.84 -2.20 -3.49
N LEU A 151 -11.07 -1.27 -4.06
CA LEU A 151 -9.67 -1.49 -4.36
C LEU A 151 -8.87 -1.57 -3.06
N VAL A 152 -7.99 -2.55 -2.96
CA VAL A 152 -7.13 -2.75 -1.80
C VAL A 152 -5.69 -2.98 -2.21
N ARG A 153 -4.79 -2.62 -1.31
CA ARG A 153 -3.39 -3.03 -1.35
C ARG A 153 -3.15 -4.08 -0.29
N LEU A 154 -2.34 -5.06 -0.64
CA LEU A 154 -1.92 -6.12 0.27
C LEU A 154 -0.42 -6.01 0.50
N LEU A 155 -0.01 -6.05 1.78
CA LEU A 155 1.39 -6.11 2.15
C LEU A 155 1.67 -7.46 2.83
N PRO A 156 2.22 -8.44 2.11
CA PRO A 156 2.53 -9.76 2.66
C PRO A 156 3.50 -9.68 3.85
N LEU A 157 3.19 -10.42 4.91
CA LEU A 157 4.12 -10.59 6.04
C LEU A 157 5.35 -11.43 5.63
N THR A 158 5.13 -12.42 4.75
CA THR A 158 6.17 -13.28 4.20
C THR A 158 6.14 -13.21 2.66
N PRO A 159 6.79 -12.20 2.04
CA PRO A 159 6.68 -11.96 0.59
C PRO A 159 7.08 -13.14 -0.30
N SER A 160 8.00 -14.00 0.15
CA SER A 160 8.40 -15.20 -0.61
C SER A 160 7.26 -16.18 -0.87
N GLN A 161 6.24 -16.23 0.01
CA GLN A 161 5.07 -17.09 -0.13
C GLN A 161 4.03 -16.55 -1.13
N TRP A 162 4.23 -15.35 -1.67
CA TRP A 162 3.29 -14.67 -2.56
C TRP A 162 3.86 -14.47 -3.98
N ARG A 163 5.08 -14.95 -4.25
CA ARG A 163 5.79 -14.71 -5.53
C ARG A 163 5.10 -15.31 -6.76
N HIS A 164 4.28 -16.32 -6.57
CA HIS A 164 3.53 -16.97 -7.66
C HIS A 164 2.22 -16.27 -7.98
N VAL A 165 1.78 -15.32 -7.14
CA VAL A 165 0.53 -14.58 -7.35
C VAL A 165 0.68 -13.67 -8.57
N ALA A 166 -0.30 -13.71 -9.45
CA ALA A 166 -0.34 -12.96 -10.70
C ALA A 166 -1.66 -12.19 -10.87
N PRO A 167 -1.70 -11.14 -11.72
CA PRO A 167 -2.94 -10.50 -12.11
C PRO A 167 -3.97 -11.51 -12.65
N GLY A 168 -5.22 -11.39 -12.19
CA GLY A 168 -6.31 -12.31 -12.48
C GLY A 168 -6.50 -13.43 -11.44
N ASP A 169 -5.53 -13.66 -10.55
CA ASP A 169 -5.68 -14.66 -9.49
C ASP A 169 -6.79 -14.25 -8.50
N VAL A 170 -7.50 -15.26 -7.98
CA VAL A 170 -8.54 -15.08 -6.98
C VAL A 170 -8.05 -15.59 -5.62
N LEU A 171 -7.96 -14.67 -4.67
CA LEU A 171 -7.54 -14.94 -3.29
C LEU A 171 -8.79 -14.92 -2.39
N THR A 172 -8.81 -15.77 -1.35
CA THR A 172 -9.88 -15.70 -0.35
C THR A 172 -9.34 -15.21 0.98
N MET A 173 -10.02 -14.22 1.57
CA MET A 173 -9.72 -13.64 2.86
C MET A 173 -10.44 -14.41 3.98
N HIS A 174 -9.75 -14.64 5.09
CA HIS A 174 -10.24 -15.35 6.27
C HIS A 174 -9.91 -14.55 7.53
N GLU A 175 -10.89 -14.42 8.42
CA GLU A 175 -10.73 -13.86 9.77
C GLU A 175 -11.16 -14.88 10.83
N SER A 176 -12.19 -15.64 10.49
CA SER A 176 -12.65 -16.88 11.12
C SER A 176 -13.18 -17.79 10.00
N ALA A 177 -13.71 -18.96 10.32
CA ALA A 177 -14.55 -19.69 9.38
C ALA A 177 -15.99 -19.12 9.48
N PRO A 178 -16.66 -18.79 8.36
CA PRO A 178 -16.30 -19.02 6.95
C PRO A 178 -15.48 -17.87 6.31
N VAL A 179 -15.11 -18.03 5.02
CA VAL A 179 -14.42 -17.01 4.19
C VAL A 179 -15.05 -15.63 4.36
N ALA A 180 -14.25 -14.62 4.72
CA ALA A 180 -14.70 -13.26 4.97
C ALA A 180 -14.85 -12.41 3.69
N GLY A 181 -14.09 -12.72 2.64
CA GLY A 181 -14.12 -11.98 1.37
C GLY A 181 -13.34 -12.66 0.26
N THR A 182 -13.51 -12.17 -0.96
CA THR A 182 -12.82 -12.65 -2.17
C THR A 182 -12.15 -11.47 -2.85
N ALA A 183 -10.86 -11.62 -3.18
CA ALA A 183 -10.09 -10.60 -3.86
C ALA A 183 -9.59 -11.08 -5.21
N THR A 184 -9.77 -10.27 -6.25
CA THR A 184 -9.21 -10.50 -7.58
C THR A 184 -7.98 -9.63 -7.75
N VAL A 185 -6.82 -10.24 -8.01
CA VAL A 185 -5.55 -9.53 -8.16
C VAL A 185 -5.57 -8.71 -9.46
N LEU A 186 -5.22 -7.43 -9.36
CA LEU A 186 -5.21 -6.49 -10.48
C LEU A 186 -3.79 -6.16 -10.94
N GLU A 187 -2.87 -5.97 -9.98
CA GLU A 187 -1.51 -5.53 -10.26
C GLU A 187 -0.54 -6.23 -9.30
N VAL A 188 0.56 -6.74 -9.86
CA VAL A 188 1.70 -7.27 -9.11
C VAL A 188 2.95 -6.61 -9.64
N GLY A 189 3.71 -5.96 -8.75
CA GLY A 189 4.98 -5.31 -9.07
C GLY A 189 6.12 -5.88 -8.24
N PRO A 190 7.33 -6.03 -8.79
CA PRO A 190 8.48 -6.49 -8.02
C PRO A 190 8.87 -5.46 -6.95
N PRO A 191 9.60 -5.89 -5.90
CA PRO A 191 10.32 -4.96 -5.03
C PRO A 191 11.22 -4.03 -5.86
N VAL A 192 11.33 -2.80 -5.40
CA VAL A 192 12.11 -1.73 -6.05
C VAL A 192 13.57 -1.87 -5.69
N GLU A 193 13.84 -2.27 -4.45
CA GLU A 193 15.18 -2.52 -3.95
C GLU A 193 15.41 -4.04 -3.90
N PRO A 194 16.52 -4.56 -4.43
CA PRO A 194 16.84 -5.97 -4.30
C PRO A 194 16.95 -6.31 -2.81
N PRO A 195 16.51 -7.49 -2.37
CA PRO A 195 16.70 -7.92 -0.99
C PRO A 195 18.20 -7.82 -0.68
N LEU A 196 18.54 -7.23 0.48
CA LEU A 196 19.93 -7.22 0.97
C LEU A 196 20.51 -8.62 0.81
N PRO A 197 21.73 -8.76 0.24
CA PRO A 197 22.36 -10.07 0.14
C PRO A 197 22.38 -10.69 1.54
N ALA A 198 21.93 -11.94 1.64
CA ALA A 198 21.99 -12.68 2.89
C ALA A 198 23.44 -12.60 3.40
N ALA A 199 23.64 -12.15 4.62
CA ALA A 199 24.95 -12.11 5.25
C ALA A 199 25.51 -13.55 5.29
N GLY A 200 26.33 -13.93 4.32
CA GLY A 200 26.71 -15.33 4.17
C GLY A 200 27.55 -15.73 2.96
N GLU A 201 27.85 -14.86 2.00
CA GLU A 201 28.85 -15.18 0.96
C GLU A 201 29.97 -14.13 0.99
N GLY A 202 30.92 -14.35 1.89
CA GLY A 202 32.25 -13.76 1.75
C GLY A 202 32.97 -14.38 0.54
N PRO A 203 33.83 -13.61 -0.15
CA PRO A 203 34.59 -14.15 -1.27
C PRO A 203 35.54 -15.25 -0.76
N ARG A 204 35.51 -16.40 -1.45
CA ARG A 204 36.52 -17.44 -1.31
C ARG A 204 37.84 -17.01 -1.95
#